data_AF-A0A920LEQ8-F1
#
_entry.id   AF-A0A920LEQ8-F1
#
_cell.length_a   1.000
_cell.length_b   1.000
_cell.length_c   1.000
_cell.angle_alpha   90.00
_cell.angle_beta   90.00
_cell.angle_gamma   90.00
#
_symmetry.space_group_name_H-M   'P 1'
#
loop_
_entity.id
_entity.type
_entity.pdbx_description
1 polymer ?
#
loop_
_entity_poly.entity_id
_entity_poly.type
_entity_poly.pdbx_seq_one_letter_code
_entity_poly.pdbx_strand_id
1 'polypeptide(L)'
;MDRKRSSIDSSRSFPENIEVLATLTFNTNKPPRINRTKTFSFQVNHSFILLPSEKMKVRHFDHRVGWFTVNKIDYSSSALKSDSFKLIRRWRLEQRMKKHT
;
A
#
# COMPACT_ATOMS: atom_id res chain seq x y z
N MET A 1 -16.97 -10.27 1.39
CA MET A 1 -16.46 -10.14 0.01
C MET A 1 -17.14 -11.22 -0.82
N ASP A 2 -17.84 -10.87 -1.90
CA ASP A 2 -18.64 -11.80 -2.71
C ASP A 2 -17.75 -12.41 -3.81
N ARG A 3 -17.29 -13.64 -3.60
CA ARG A 3 -16.32 -14.31 -4.48
C ARG A 3 -16.90 -14.66 -5.86
N LYS A 4 -18.22 -14.87 -5.99
CA LYS A 4 -18.85 -15.21 -7.28
C LYS A 4 -18.97 -13.99 -8.19
N ARG A 5 -19.00 -12.79 -7.60
CA ARG A 5 -19.12 -11.51 -8.31
C ARG A 5 -17.82 -10.69 -8.26
N SER A 6 -16.71 -11.33 -7.90
CA SER A 6 -15.39 -10.70 -7.90
C SER A 6 -14.50 -11.44 -8.87
N SER A 7 -13.77 -10.69 -9.69
CA SER A 7 -12.93 -11.21 -10.77
C SER A 7 -11.61 -10.46 -10.83
N ILE A 8 -10.58 -11.14 -11.33
CA ILE A 8 -9.35 -10.49 -11.77
C ILE A 8 -9.58 -10.05 -13.22
N ASP A 9 -9.46 -8.75 -13.47
CA ASP A 9 -9.70 -8.15 -14.78
C ASP A 9 -8.44 -8.25 -15.66
N SER A 10 -7.27 -8.03 -15.07
CA SER A 10 -5.99 -8.20 -15.77
C SER A 10 -4.83 -8.44 -14.82
N SER A 11 -3.79 -9.09 -15.34
CA SER A 11 -2.49 -9.25 -14.70
C SER A 11 -1.42 -8.87 -15.71
N ARG A 12 -0.57 -7.91 -15.36
CA ARG A 12 0.54 -7.45 -16.19
C ARG A 12 1.83 -7.59 -15.42
N SER A 13 2.81 -8.25 -16.03
CA SER A 13 4.14 -8.41 -15.47
C SER A 13 5.11 -7.49 -16.21
N PHE A 14 5.88 -6.73 -15.44
CA PHE A 14 7.00 -5.92 -15.89
C PHE A 14 8.27 -6.41 -15.17
N PRO A 15 9.47 -6.02 -15.64
CA PRO A 15 10.71 -6.53 -15.06
C PRO A 15 10.86 -6.30 -13.54
N GLU A 16 10.30 -5.21 -13.00
CA GLU A 16 10.46 -4.83 -11.59
C GLU A 16 9.13 -4.73 -10.83
N ASN A 17 7.98 -4.91 -11.49
CA ASN A 17 6.69 -4.84 -10.83
C ASN A 17 5.63 -5.70 -11.53
N ILE A 18 4.65 -6.15 -10.75
CA ILE A 18 3.46 -6.87 -11.22
C ILE A 18 2.24 -6.06 -10.81
N GLU A 19 1.39 -5.75 -11.79
CA GLU A 19 0.13 -5.03 -11.58
C GLU A 19 -1.04 -6.00 -11.79
N VAL A 20 -1.90 -6.11 -10.79
CA VAL A 20 -3.11 -6.91 -10.84
C VAL A 20 -4.32 -6.01 -10.64
N LEU A 21 -5.15 -5.91 -11.68
CA LEU A 21 -6.41 -5.19 -11.62
C LEU A 21 -7.53 -6.17 -11.31
N ALA A 22 -8.29 -5.92 -10.25
CA ALA A 22 -9.39 -6.76 -9.84
C ALA A 22 -10.65 -5.95 -9.56
N THR A 23 -11.79 -6.47 -10.02
CA THR A 23 -13.10 -5.98 -9.62
C THR A 23 -13.57 -6.76 -8.40
N LEU A 24 -13.70 -6.05 -7.29
CA LEU A 24 -13.99 -6.59 -5.97
C LEU A 24 -15.39 -6.18 -5.52
N THR A 25 -16.28 -7.16 -5.35
CA THR A 25 -17.67 -6.92 -4.94
C THR A 25 -17.88 -7.26 -3.46
N PHE A 26 -18.55 -6.37 -2.73
CA PHE A 26 -18.87 -6.52 -1.31
C PHE A 26 -20.38 -6.35 -1.07
N ASN A 27 -20.91 -7.17 -0.17
CA ASN A 27 -22.28 -6.98 0.32
C ASN A 27 -22.32 -5.78 1.27
N THR A 28 -23.39 -4.98 1.19
CA THR A 28 -23.65 -3.86 2.08
C THR A 28 -24.99 -4.02 2.79
N ASN A 29 -24.98 -3.81 4.11
CA ASN A 29 -26.18 -3.91 4.94
C ASN A 29 -27.05 -2.65 4.87
N LYS A 30 -26.50 -1.49 4.47
CA LYS A 30 -27.20 -0.20 4.36
C LYS A 30 -26.90 0.49 3.01
N PRO A 31 -27.39 -0.06 1.89
CA PRO A 31 -27.23 0.58 0.59
C PRO A 31 -28.12 1.83 0.47
N PRO A 32 -27.73 2.82 -0.35
CA PRO A 32 -28.63 3.88 -0.80
C PRO A 32 -29.90 3.30 -1.44
N ARG A 33 -31.05 3.98 -1.33
CA ARG A 33 -32.36 3.47 -1.82
C ARG A 33 -32.35 2.99 -3.28
N ILE A 34 -31.53 3.60 -4.13
CA ILE A 34 -31.39 3.25 -5.55
C ILE A 34 -30.66 1.91 -5.76
N ASN A 35 -29.80 1.49 -4.83
CA ASN A 35 -29.05 0.25 -4.95
C ASN A 35 -29.86 -0.94 -4.41
N ARG A 36 -30.70 -1.50 -5.27
CA ARG A 36 -31.54 -2.68 -4.98
C ARG A 36 -30.73 -3.96 -4.79
N THR A 37 -29.53 -4.05 -5.39
CA THR A 37 -28.66 -5.23 -5.35
C THR A 37 -27.98 -5.42 -4.00
N LYS A 38 -27.92 -4.38 -3.15
CA LYS A 38 -27.26 -4.39 -1.83
C LYS A 38 -25.78 -4.78 -1.90
N THR A 39 -25.12 -4.45 -3.00
CA THR A 39 -23.70 -4.71 -3.22
C THR A 39 -22.98 -3.46 -3.73
N PHE A 40 -21.70 -3.33 -3.39
CA PHE A 40 -20.80 -2.35 -3.98
C PHE A 40 -19.64 -3.07 -4.65
N SER A 41 -19.31 -2.65 -5.87
CA SER A 41 -18.17 -3.17 -6.62
C SER A 41 -17.12 -2.07 -6.74
N PHE A 42 -15.87 -2.42 -6.48
CA PHE A 42 -14.72 -1.53 -6.58
C PHE A 42 -13.72 -2.12 -7.53
N GLN A 43 -13.14 -1.30 -8.39
CA GLN A 43 -11.97 -1.70 -9.14
C GLN A 43 -10.74 -1.34 -8.31
N VAL A 44 -9.94 -2.35 -7.96
CA VAL A 44 -8.77 -2.23 -7.11
C VAL A 44 -7.54 -2.65 -7.91
N ASN A 45 -6.55 -1.77 -7.94
CA ASN A 45 -5.24 -2.09 -8.51
C ASN A 45 -4.27 -2.50 -7.41
N HIS A 46 -3.72 -3.70 -7.51
CA HIS A 46 -2.68 -4.22 -6.64
C HIS A 46 -1.33 -4.14 -7.35
N SER A 47 -0.47 -3.24 -6.87
CA SER A 47 0.90 -3.06 -7.36
C SER A 47 1.88 -3.80 -6.44
N PHE A 48 2.52 -4.84 -6.98
CA PHE A 48 3.60 -5.57 -6.32
C PHE A 48 4.92 -5.09 -6.93
N ILE A 49 5.73 -4.40 -6.14
CA ILE A 49 6.99 -3.80 -6.60
C ILE A 49 8.17 -4.57 -5.99
N LEU A 50 9.14 -4.93 -6.82
CA LEU A 50 10.36 -5.57 -6.38
C LEU A 50 11.15 -4.63 -5.47
N LEU A 51 11.49 -5.11 -4.29
CA LEU A 51 12.34 -4.35 -3.37
C LEU A 51 13.80 -4.42 -3.85
N PRO A 52 14.60 -3.36 -3.60
CA PRO A 52 16.03 -3.38 -3.90
C PRO A 52 16.75 -4.55 -3.22
N SER A 53 17.73 -5.15 -3.90
CA SER A 53 18.54 -6.24 -3.35
C SER A 53 19.26 -5.85 -2.06
N GLU A 54 19.81 -4.63 -2.01
CA GLU A 54 20.34 -4.06 -0.79
C GLU A 54 19.22 -3.38 0.01
N LYS A 55 18.90 -3.93 1.18
CA LYS A 55 17.82 -3.44 2.03
C LYS A 55 18.10 -2.01 2.48
N MET A 56 17.10 -1.13 2.34
CA MET A 56 17.20 0.22 2.87
C MET A 56 17.31 0.20 4.40
N LYS A 57 18.32 0.87 4.94
CA LYS A 57 18.46 1.07 6.38
C LYS A 57 17.38 2.02 6.89
N VAL A 58 16.63 1.57 7.89
CA VAL A 58 15.69 2.40 8.64
C VAL A 58 16.47 3.49 9.38
N ARG A 59 15.96 4.72 9.37
CA ARG A 59 16.54 5.84 10.13
C ARG A 59 15.56 6.31 11.19
N HIS A 60 16.00 6.26 12.45
CA HIS A 60 15.28 6.87 13.56
C HIS A 60 15.37 8.39 13.46
N PHE A 61 14.33 9.04 13.97
CA PHE A 61 14.30 10.49 14.07
C PHE A 61 15.42 11.00 15.00
N ASP A 62 16.15 12.00 14.53
CA ASP A 62 17.07 12.81 15.34
C ASP A 62 16.48 14.22 15.44
N HIS A 63 16.26 14.69 16.67
CA HIS A 63 15.63 15.97 16.96
C HIS A 63 16.43 17.18 16.48
N ARG A 64 17.73 17.01 16.20
CA ARG A 64 18.61 18.09 15.71
C ARG A 64 18.41 18.40 14.23
N VAL A 65 17.71 17.54 13.49
CA VAL A 65 17.56 17.66 12.05
C VAL A 65 16.09 17.64 11.66
N GLY A 66 15.60 18.73 11.06
CA GLY A 66 14.23 18.86 10.60
C GLY A 66 13.93 17.97 9.39
N TRP A 67 13.42 16.76 9.64
CA TRP A 67 12.91 15.86 8.61
C TRP A 67 11.43 15.54 8.83
N PHE A 68 10.73 15.17 7.76
CA PHE A 68 9.40 14.60 7.87
C PHE A 68 9.45 13.22 8.54
N THR A 69 8.65 13.01 9.57
CA THR A 69 8.64 11.76 10.34
C THR A 69 7.32 11.01 10.28
N VAL A 70 7.39 9.68 10.44
CA VAL A 70 6.24 8.82 10.76
C VAL A 70 6.36 8.33 12.18
N ASN A 71 5.31 8.49 12.97
CA ASN A 71 5.21 7.84 14.28
C ASN A 71 4.71 6.40 14.07
N LYS A 72 5.41 5.43 14.65
CA LYS A 72 5.06 4.02 14.64
C LYS A 72 4.99 3.51 16.07
N ILE A 73 4.06 2.60 16.33
CA ILE A 73 3.92 1.92 17.61
C ILE A 73 4.50 0.51 17.45
N ASP A 74 5.37 0.11 18.39
CA ASP A 74 5.91 -1.23 18.45
C ASP A 74 4.95 -2.16 19.22
N TYR A 75 4.13 -2.90 18.47
CA TYR A 75 3.23 -3.91 19.03
C TYR A 75 3.89 -5.29 19.21
N SER A 76 5.15 -5.43 18.79
CA SER A 76 5.93 -6.68 18.94
C SER A 76 6.84 -6.69 20.18
N SER A 77 6.94 -5.57 20.90
CA SER A 77 7.68 -5.49 22.15
C SER A 77 7.02 -6.33 23.25
N SER A 78 7.83 -7.01 24.06
CA SER A 78 7.39 -7.73 25.26
C SER A 78 7.03 -6.81 26.42
N ALA A 79 7.24 -5.50 26.29
CA ALA A 79 6.87 -4.51 27.28
C ALA A 79 5.34 -4.41 27.42
N LEU A 80 4.87 -4.22 28.66
CA LEU A 80 3.44 -4.07 28.98
C LEU A 80 2.79 -2.87 28.27
N LYS A 81 3.59 -1.90 27.84
CA LYS A 81 3.17 -0.72 27.09
C LYS A 81 3.92 -0.70 25.75
N SER A 82 3.18 -0.59 24.65
CA SER A 82 3.78 -0.45 23.33
C SER A 82 4.50 0.90 23.20
N ASP A 83 5.81 0.84 22.99
CA ASP A 83 6.62 2.04 22.81
C ASP A 83 6.37 2.66 21.43
N SER A 84 6.25 3.99 21.40
CA SER A 84 6.17 4.75 20.16
C SER A 84 7.55 5.21 19.73
N PHE A 85 7.92 4.96 18.48
CA PHE A 85 9.15 5.47 17.90
C PHE A 85 8.87 6.26 16.62
N LYS A 86 9.77 7.20 16.31
CA LYS A 86 9.66 8.06 15.12
C LYS A 86 10.70 7.65 14.09
N LEU A 87 10.25 7.45 12.85
CA LEU A 87 11.09 7.14 11.71
C LEU A 87 11.13 8.30 10.73
N ILE A 88 12.30 8.55 10.14
CA ILE A 88 12.47 9.56 9.08
C ILE A 88 11.87 9.02 7.76
N ARG A 89 11.04 9.82 7.09
CA ARG A 89 10.59 9.55 5.71
C ARG A 89 11.72 9.87 4.74
N ARG A 90 12.14 8.88 3.96
CA ARG A 90 13.12 9.06 2.87
C ARG A 90 12.47 8.68 1.54
N TRP A 91 12.69 9.51 0.53
CA TRP A 91 12.35 9.22 -0.85
C TRP A 91 13.63 8.89 -1.62
N ARG A 92 13.63 7.80 -2.40
CA ARG A 92 14.69 7.51 -3.36
C ARG A 92 14.31 8.22 -4.66
N LEU A 93 14.74 9.47 -4.80
CA LEU A 93 14.58 10.23 -6.04
C LEU A 93 15.70 9.83 -6.99
N GLU A 94 15.39 8.96 -7.93
CA GLU A 94 16.27 8.67 -9.06
C GLU A 94 15.67 9.26 -10.33
N GLN A 95 16.49 10.00 -11.08
CA GLN A 95 16.04 10.51 -12.36
C GLN A 95 15.88 9.34 -13.34
N ARG A 96 14.66 9.10 -13.80
CA ARG A 96 14.43 8.20 -14.93
C ARG A 96 14.98 8.87 -16.18
N MET A 97 16.00 8.27 -16.80
CA MET A 97 16.48 8.67 -18.11
C MET A 97 15.29 8.70 -19.08
N LYS A 98 15.03 9.86 -19.70
CA LYS A 98 14.07 9.94 -20.82
C LYS A 98 14.65 9.09 -21.94
N LYS A 99 14.02 7.96 -22.26
CA LYS A 99 14.29 7.28 -23.53
C LYS A 99 13.83 8.22 -24.64
N HIS A 100 14.76 8.91 -25.28
CA HIS A 100 14.54 9.57 -26.56
C HIS A 100 14.56 8.46 -27.60
N THR A 101 13.40 8.14 -28.17
CA THR A 101 13.24 7.30 -29.35
C THR A 101 12.03 7.82 -30.10
#